data_AF-A0A6F8V259-F1
#
_entry.id   AF-A0A6F8V259-F1
#
_cell.length_a   1.000
_cell.length_b   1.000
_cell.length_c   1.000
_cell.angle_alpha   90.00
_cell.angle_beta   90.00
_cell.angle_gamma   90.00
#
_symmetry.space_group_name_H-M   'P 1'
#
loop_
_entity.id
_entity.type
_entity.pdbx_description
1 polymer ?
#
loop_
_entity_poly.entity_id
_entity_poly.type
_entity_poly.pdbx_seq_one_letter_code
_entity_poly.pdbx_strand_id
1 'polypeptide(L)'
;MLFRELGMTHESNYFLPPSAGDDIPPWIDFTGIVQVPIRWEDDVHLLDPTIGEPVAHLGKITPLTVDFHPIHLFLNTTSIAEYEHSRPIAQDPVVLRERRRAPGSGGSRDHFLNLLEAAQQGAASACMRQLRPNQEN
;
A
#
# COMPACT_ATOMS: atom_id res chain seq x y z
N MET A 1 -24.82 2.44 10.86
CA MET A 1 -23.54 2.61 10.12
C MET A 1 -22.85 1.26 10.08
N LEU A 2 -22.95 0.60 8.93
CA LEU A 2 -22.67 -0.83 8.77
C LEU A 2 -21.33 -1.30 9.36
N PHE A 3 -20.22 -0.64 9.02
CA PHE A 3 -18.88 -1.08 9.47
C PHE A 3 -18.69 -0.99 10.99
N ARG A 4 -19.12 0.10 11.61
CA ARG A 4 -19.05 0.27 13.06
C ARG A 4 -19.96 -0.70 13.80
N GLU A 5 -21.17 -0.94 13.27
CA GLU A 5 -22.11 -1.92 13.81
C GLU A 5 -21.57 -3.36 13.74
N LEU A 6 -20.66 -3.63 12.80
CA LEU A 6 -19.93 -4.90 12.67
C LEU A 6 -18.63 -4.94 13.50
N GLY A 7 -18.34 -3.89 14.28
CA GLY A 7 -17.16 -3.84 15.17
C GLY A 7 -15.86 -3.38 14.48
N MET A 8 -15.92 -2.86 13.26
CA MET A 8 -14.76 -2.23 12.62
C MET A 8 -14.41 -0.92 13.32
N THR A 9 -13.12 -0.73 13.58
CA THR A 9 -12.57 0.47 14.25
C THR A 9 -11.76 1.35 13.31
N HIS A 10 -11.31 0.78 12.19
CA HIS A 10 -10.45 1.45 11.20
C HIS A 10 -10.94 1.16 9.78
N GLU A 11 -10.71 2.10 8.88
CA GLU A 11 -11.01 2.00 7.46
C GLU A 11 -9.89 2.65 6.64
N SER A 12 -9.57 2.07 5.48
CA SER A 12 -8.51 2.55 4.59
C SER A 12 -9.00 2.79 3.16
N ASN A 13 -10.18 3.40 3.02
CA ASN A 13 -10.81 3.65 1.72
C ASN A 13 -10.37 4.96 1.05
N TYR A 14 -9.60 5.79 1.75
CA TYR A 14 -9.05 7.03 1.20
C TYR A 14 -7.65 6.78 0.65
N PHE A 15 -7.50 6.90 -0.66
CA PHE A 15 -6.19 7.07 -1.27
C PHE A 15 -5.81 8.56 -1.26
N LEU A 16 -4.73 8.90 -0.57
CA LEU A 16 -4.14 10.24 -0.56
C LEU A 16 -2.72 10.15 -1.12
N PRO A 17 -2.47 10.61 -2.36
CA PRO A 17 -1.15 10.48 -2.96
C PRO A 17 -0.11 11.24 -2.12
N PRO A 18 1.18 10.87 -2.22
CA PRO A 18 2.25 11.57 -1.50
C PRO A 18 2.25 13.09 -1.70
N SER A 19 1.85 13.56 -2.89
CA SER A 19 1.72 14.97 -3.24
C SER A 19 0.64 15.75 -2.46
N ALA A 20 -0.26 15.07 -1.74
CA ALA A 20 -1.27 15.72 -0.90
C ALA A 20 -0.67 16.37 0.38
N GLY A 21 0.59 16.07 0.69
CA GLY A 21 1.30 16.60 1.86
C GLY A 21 1.69 15.51 2.86
N ASP A 22 2.77 15.76 3.57
CA ASP A 22 3.45 14.75 4.40
C ASP A 22 2.80 14.55 5.79
N ASP A 23 2.08 15.56 6.28
CA ASP A 23 1.56 15.66 7.65
C ASP A 23 0.04 15.43 7.73
N ILE A 24 -0.49 14.42 7.03
CA ILE A 24 -1.90 14.05 7.14
C ILE A 24 -2.03 12.83 8.07
N PRO A 25 -2.41 13.04 9.35
CA PRO A 25 -2.62 11.92 10.26
C PRO A 25 -3.94 11.21 9.98
N PRO A 26 -4.12 9.97 10.46
CA PRO A 26 -5.43 9.35 10.58
C PRO A 26 -6.42 10.25 11.34
N TRP A 27 -7.69 10.22 10.97
CA TRP A 27 -8.73 11.04 11.60
C TRP A 27 -9.96 10.20 11.95
N ILE A 28 -10.78 10.69 12.87
CA ILE A 28 -12.08 10.08 13.19
C ILE A 28 -13.14 10.80 12.37
N ASP A 29 -13.90 10.06 11.57
CA ASP A 29 -15.00 10.64 10.80
C ASP A 29 -16.28 10.77 11.64
N PHE A 30 -17.36 11.27 11.02
CA PHE A 30 -18.67 11.41 11.68
C PHE A 30 -19.30 10.07 12.10
N THR A 31 -18.76 8.94 11.63
CA THR A 31 -19.20 7.60 12.02
C THR A 31 -18.53 7.11 13.29
N GLY A 32 -17.42 7.75 13.70
CA GLY A 32 -16.58 7.30 14.81
C GLY A 32 -15.54 6.25 14.41
N ILE A 33 -15.37 5.96 13.11
CA ILE A 33 -14.34 5.07 12.58
C ILE A 33 -13.06 5.89 12.33
N VAL A 34 -11.91 5.29 12.64
CA VAL A 34 -10.59 5.87 12.33
C VAL A 34 -10.27 5.64 10.86
N GLN A 35 -10.21 6.72 10.10
CA GLN A 35 -9.80 6.72 8.70
C GLN A 35 -8.28 6.74 8.61
N VAL A 36 -7.71 5.68 8.04
CA VAL A 36 -6.27 5.49 7.83
C VAL A 36 -5.99 5.55 6.34
N PRO A 37 -5.54 6.70 5.80
CA PRO A 37 -5.39 6.86 4.36
C PRO A 37 -4.27 5.94 3.83
N ILE A 38 -4.53 5.32 2.68
CA ILE A 38 -3.50 4.69 1.84
C ILE A 38 -2.70 5.83 1.21
N ARG A 39 -1.37 5.76 1.33
CA ARG A 39 -0.44 6.81 0.88
C ARG A 39 0.32 6.42 -0.39
N TRP A 40 0.34 5.14 -0.71
CA TRP A 40 0.96 4.59 -1.91
C TRP A 40 0.32 3.23 -2.22
N GLU A 41 0.12 2.93 -3.50
CA GLU A 41 -0.51 1.69 -3.95
C GLU A 41 0.15 1.25 -5.26
N ASP A 42 0.38 -0.06 -5.42
CA ASP A 42 1.19 -0.56 -6.53
C ASP A 42 0.54 -0.39 -7.90
N ASP A 43 -0.77 -0.63 -8.04
CA ASP A 43 -1.46 -0.41 -9.31
C ASP A 43 -1.64 1.08 -9.63
N VAL A 44 -1.81 1.95 -8.63
CA VAL A 44 -1.78 3.39 -8.80
C VAL A 44 -0.40 3.85 -9.26
N HIS A 45 0.70 3.30 -8.73
CA HIS A 45 2.04 3.59 -9.23
C HIS A 45 2.23 3.12 -10.69
N LEU A 46 1.65 1.97 -11.06
CA LEU A 46 1.68 1.49 -12.45
C LEU A 46 0.90 2.40 -13.41
N LEU A 47 -0.15 3.07 -12.92
CA LEU A 47 -0.95 4.05 -13.69
C LEU A 47 -0.31 5.45 -13.70
N ASP A 48 0.26 5.85 -12.58
CA ASP A 48 0.88 7.15 -12.37
C ASP A 48 2.24 6.99 -11.65
N PRO A 49 3.33 6.82 -12.41
CA PRO A 49 4.68 6.72 -11.83
C PRO A 49 5.13 8.00 -11.12
N THR A 50 4.42 9.14 -11.29
CA THR A 50 4.80 10.41 -10.65
C THR A 50 4.57 10.40 -9.14
N ILE A 51 3.80 9.45 -8.61
CA ILE A 51 3.69 9.24 -7.16
C ILE A 51 5.00 8.73 -6.53
N GLY A 52 5.97 8.32 -7.36
CA GLY A 52 7.30 7.88 -6.94
C GLY A 52 7.32 6.51 -6.26
N GLU A 53 8.51 6.03 -5.94
CA GLU A 53 8.71 4.74 -5.27
C GLU A 53 8.31 4.80 -3.78
N PRO A 54 7.77 3.70 -3.21
CA PRO A 54 7.28 3.71 -1.83
C PRO A 54 8.40 3.99 -0.82
N VAL A 55 9.62 3.52 -1.10
CA VAL A 55 10.80 3.74 -0.24
C VAL A 55 11.19 5.22 -0.16
N ALA A 56 10.91 6.02 -1.19
CA ALA A 56 11.23 7.45 -1.21
C ALA A 56 10.39 8.27 -0.21
N HIS A 57 9.27 7.70 0.25
CA HIS A 57 8.33 8.32 1.21
C HIS A 57 8.59 7.88 2.65
N LEU A 58 9.44 6.86 2.85
CA LEU A 58 9.76 6.34 4.17
C LEU A 58 10.45 7.42 5.02
N GLY A 59 9.88 7.72 6.19
CA GLY A 59 10.39 8.76 7.08
C GLY A 59 10.03 10.20 6.70
N LYS A 60 9.40 10.42 5.52
CA LYS A 60 8.83 11.72 5.14
C LYS A 60 7.34 11.78 5.49
N ILE A 61 6.59 10.74 5.14
CA ILE A 61 5.17 10.62 5.43
C ILE A 61 4.98 9.76 6.67
N THR A 62 4.22 10.25 7.65
CA THR A 62 3.91 9.50 8.89
C THR A 62 2.43 9.61 9.28
N PRO A 63 1.67 8.50 9.31
CA PRO A 63 2.09 7.15 8.95
C PRO A 63 2.17 6.94 7.42
N LEU A 64 3.20 6.23 6.95
CA LEU A 64 3.25 5.71 5.59
C LEU A 64 2.46 4.41 5.51
N THR A 65 1.22 4.48 5.01
CA THR A 65 0.41 3.30 4.68
C THR A 65 0.60 2.97 3.21
N VAL A 66 0.95 1.72 2.92
CA VAL A 66 1.14 1.23 1.55
C VAL A 66 0.20 0.06 1.28
N ASP A 67 -0.30 -0.04 0.06
CA ASP A 67 -1.08 -1.18 -0.40
C ASP A 67 -0.37 -1.90 -1.56
N PHE A 68 -0.31 -3.21 -1.46
CA PHE A 68 0.34 -4.08 -2.45
C PHE A 68 -0.60 -5.25 -2.75
N HIS A 69 -0.91 -5.42 -4.03
CA HIS A 69 -1.74 -6.52 -4.46
C HIS A 69 -0.92 -7.80 -4.64
N PRO A 70 -1.38 -8.97 -4.14
CA PRO A 70 -0.66 -10.23 -4.26
C PRO A 70 -0.29 -10.61 -5.70
N ILE A 71 -1.15 -10.27 -6.68
CA ILE A 71 -0.89 -10.56 -8.09
C ILE A 71 0.29 -9.75 -8.64
N HIS A 72 0.41 -8.47 -8.26
CA HIS A 72 1.51 -7.61 -8.70
C HIS A 72 2.82 -8.03 -8.08
N LEU A 73 2.81 -8.41 -6.79
CA LEU A 73 3.97 -9.03 -6.14
C LEU A 73 4.34 -10.37 -6.77
N PHE A 74 3.36 -11.20 -7.12
CA PHE A 74 3.62 -12.51 -7.72
C PHE A 74 4.25 -12.40 -9.11
N LEU A 75 3.77 -11.47 -9.94
CA LEU A 75 4.29 -11.26 -11.30
C LEU A 75 5.52 -10.36 -11.34
N ASN A 76 5.81 -9.62 -10.27
CA ASN A 76 6.73 -8.48 -10.29
C ASN A 76 6.34 -7.50 -11.41
N THR A 77 5.08 -7.05 -11.39
CA THR A 77 4.47 -6.29 -12.49
C THR A 77 5.20 -4.97 -12.72
N THR A 78 5.54 -4.66 -13.97
CA THR A 78 6.19 -3.39 -14.38
C THR A 78 5.28 -2.48 -15.21
N SER A 79 4.11 -2.97 -15.64
CA SER A 79 3.11 -2.15 -16.34
C SER A 79 1.70 -2.71 -16.19
N ILE A 80 0.68 -1.85 -16.26
CA ILE A 80 -0.73 -2.26 -16.30
C ILE A 80 -1.01 -3.17 -17.50
N ALA A 81 -0.36 -2.93 -18.65
CA ALA A 81 -0.51 -3.77 -19.82
C ALA A 81 -0.14 -5.22 -19.53
N GLU A 82 0.97 -5.48 -18.83
CA GLU A 82 1.37 -6.85 -18.45
C GLU A 82 0.35 -7.53 -17.55
N TYR A 83 -0.18 -6.79 -16.58
CA TYR A 83 -1.25 -7.28 -15.71
C TYR A 83 -2.48 -7.65 -16.53
N GLU A 84 -2.96 -6.79 -17.42
CA GLU A 84 -4.14 -7.06 -18.26
C GLU A 84 -3.94 -8.30 -19.14
N HIS A 85 -2.75 -8.50 -19.72
CA HIS A 85 -2.44 -9.72 -20.47
C HIS A 85 -2.40 -10.99 -19.60
N SER A 86 -2.20 -10.85 -18.28
CA SER A 86 -2.19 -11.96 -17.33
C SER A 86 -3.59 -12.37 -16.84
N ARG A 87 -4.59 -11.50 -16.95
CA ARG A 87 -5.95 -11.77 -16.43
C ARG A 87 -6.58 -13.08 -16.95
N PRO A 88 -6.49 -13.43 -18.24
CA PRO A 88 -7.07 -14.67 -18.76
C PRO A 88 -6.46 -15.95 -18.16
N ILE A 89 -5.24 -15.85 -17.61
CA ILE A 89 -4.50 -16.95 -17.02
C ILE A 89 -4.31 -16.79 -15.51
N ALA A 90 -5.02 -15.86 -14.87
CA ALA A 90 -4.81 -15.50 -13.47
C ALA A 90 -5.01 -16.65 -12.47
N GLN A 91 -5.72 -17.70 -12.87
CA GLN A 91 -5.99 -18.90 -12.06
C GLN A 91 -4.97 -20.03 -12.30
N ASP A 92 -4.02 -19.86 -13.22
CA ASP A 92 -2.97 -20.85 -13.50
C ASP A 92 -1.61 -20.35 -12.96
N PRO A 93 -1.25 -20.73 -11.71
CA PRO A 93 0.00 -20.27 -11.10
C PRO A 93 1.25 -20.82 -11.80
N VAL A 94 1.15 -21.92 -12.54
CA VAL A 94 2.29 -22.48 -13.28
C VAL A 94 2.59 -21.57 -14.46
N VAL A 95 1.58 -21.25 -15.27
CA VAL A 95 1.72 -20.36 -16.44
C VAL A 95 2.01 -18.92 -16.00
N LEU A 96 1.37 -18.42 -14.94
CA LEU A 96 1.67 -17.09 -14.41
C LEU A 96 3.13 -16.96 -13.98
N ARG A 97 3.73 -18.01 -13.41
CA ARG A 97 5.12 -17.98 -12.96
C ARG A 97 6.09 -17.79 -14.13
N GLU A 98 5.76 -18.29 -15.31
CA GLU A 98 6.56 -18.09 -16.53
C GLU A 98 6.55 -16.63 -17.01
N ARG A 99 5.53 -15.87 -16.63
CA ARG A 99 5.41 -14.43 -16.95
C ARG A 99 5.99 -13.50 -15.90
N ARG A 100 6.47 -14.05 -14.78
CA ARG A 100 7.07 -13.26 -13.71
C ARG A 100 8.32 -12.55 -14.20
N ARG A 101 8.43 -11.24 -13.96
CA ARG A 101 9.66 -10.50 -14.25
C ARG A 101 10.79 -10.91 -13.30
N ALA A 102 12.01 -10.93 -13.83
CA ALA A 102 13.19 -11.23 -13.05
C ALA A 102 13.36 -10.20 -11.91
N PRO A 103 13.96 -10.58 -10.77
CA PRO A 103 14.33 -9.64 -9.73
C PRO A 103 15.19 -8.49 -10.28
N GLY A 104 14.96 -7.27 -9.78
CA GLY A 104 15.66 -6.06 -10.22
C GLY A 104 15.13 -5.44 -11.51
N SER A 105 13.97 -5.90 -12.01
CA SER A 105 13.30 -5.30 -13.17
C SER A 105 12.60 -3.97 -12.86
N GLY A 106 12.50 -3.58 -11.59
CA GLY A 106 11.78 -2.39 -11.15
C GLY A 106 10.27 -2.60 -11.06
N GLY A 107 9.82 -3.83 -10.78
CA GLY A 107 8.39 -4.14 -10.63
C GLY A 107 7.90 -4.02 -9.18
N SER A 108 6.60 -4.22 -8.97
CA SER A 108 5.98 -4.10 -7.64
C SER A 108 6.64 -4.97 -6.56
N ARG A 109 7.18 -6.15 -6.94
CA ARG A 109 7.89 -7.02 -5.99
C ARG A 109 9.24 -6.43 -5.59
N ASP A 110 9.95 -5.82 -6.53
CA ASP A 110 11.22 -5.15 -6.26
C ASP A 110 10.99 -3.96 -5.31
N HIS A 111 9.96 -3.14 -5.57
CA HIS A 111 9.58 -2.03 -4.68
C HIS A 111 9.20 -2.49 -3.27
N PHE A 112 8.44 -3.58 -3.15
CA PHE A 112 8.09 -4.17 -1.86
C PHE A 112 9.32 -4.63 -1.07
N LEU A 113 10.26 -5.34 -1.74
CA LEU A 113 11.48 -5.82 -1.10
C LEU A 113 12.39 -4.66 -0.66
N ASN A 114 12.56 -3.64 -1.51
CA ASN A 114 13.34 -2.44 -1.19
C ASN A 114 12.73 -1.69 0.02
N LEU A 115 11.40 -1.58 0.09
CA LEU A 115 10.71 -0.97 1.21
C LEU A 115 10.93 -1.75 2.51
N LEU A 116 10.81 -3.08 2.47
CA LEU A 116 11.05 -3.94 3.65
C LEU A 116 12.49 -3.82 4.15
N GLU A 117 13.47 -3.84 3.25
CA GLU A 117 14.88 -3.69 3.60
C GLU A 117 15.14 -2.34 4.27
N ALA A 118 14.62 -1.25 3.69
CA ALA A 118 14.75 0.09 4.27
C ALA A 118 14.02 0.21 5.62
N ALA A 119 12.82 -0.37 5.76
CA ALA A 119 12.05 -0.34 6.99
C ALA A 119 12.69 -1.14 8.13
N GLN A 120 13.49 -2.17 7.84
CA GLN A 120 14.26 -2.90 8.84
C GLN A 120 15.48 -2.12 9.36
N GLN A 121 16.03 -1.22 8.54
CA GLN A 121 17.18 -0.39 8.89
C GLN A 121 16.77 0.89 9.66
N GLY A 122 15.53 1.36 9.48
CA GLY A 122 14.93 2.45 10.25
C GLY A 122 14.22 1.95 11.51
N ALA A 123 14.31 2.68 12.63
CA ALA A 123 13.58 2.34 13.86
C ALA A 123 12.06 2.49 13.67
N ALA A 124 11.39 1.48 13.13
CA ALA A 124 9.95 1.42 12.96
C ALA A 124 9.26 1.25 14.32
N SER A 125 8.99 2.36 15.03
CA SER A 125 8.24 2.31 16.29
C SER A 125 7.59 3.67 16.62
N ALA A 126 6.54 4.04 15.90
CA ALA A 126 5.63 5.11 16.35
C ALA A 126 4.18 5.01 15.81
N CYS A 127 3.99 4.46 14.61
CA CYS A 127 2.70 4.47 13.90
C CYS A 127 1.52 3.89 14.71
N MET A 128 1.68 2.72 15.34
CA MET A 128 0.57 2.04 16.02
C MET A 128 0.02 2.77 17.26
N ARG A 129 0.74 3.75 17.82
CA ARG A 129 0.21 4.56 18.94
C ARG A 129 -0.77 5.62 18.47
N GLN A 130 -0.60 6.13 17.24
CA GLN A 130 -1.50 7.10 16.61
C GLN A 130 -2.77 6.45 16.07
N LEU A 131 -2.76 5.12 15.89
CA LEU A 131 -3.88 4.30 15.44
C LEU A 131 -4.69 3.69 16.59
N ARG A 132 -4.55 4.18 17.83
CA ARG A 132 -5.41 3.75 18.93
C ARG A 132 -6.47 4.82 19.14
N PRO A 133 -7.77 4.55 18.90
CA PRO A 133 -8.79 5.44 19.44
C PRO A 133 -8.58 5.51 20.95
N ASN A 134 -8.62 6.72 21.52
CA ASN A 134 -8.50 6.93 22.96
C ASN A 134 -9.37 5.91 23.68
N GLN A 135 -8.75 5.00 24.44
CA GLN A 135 -9.47 4.14 25.37
C GLN A 135 -9.89 5.01 26.56
N GLU A 136 -10.86 5.89 26.35
CA GLU A 136 -11.52 6.64 27.40
C GLU A 136 -13.01 6.28 27.37
N ASN A 137 -13.35 5.26 28.17
CA ASN A 137 -14.38 5.25 29.21
C ASN A 137 -14.57 3.82 29.76
#